data_AF-A0A8X7Z915-F1
#
_entry.id   AF-A0A8X7Z915-F1
#
_cell.length_a   1.000
_cell.length_b   1.000
_cell.length_c   1.000
_cell.angle_alpha   90.00
_cell.angle_beta   90.00
_cell.angle_gamma   90.00
#
_symmetry.space_group_name_H-M   'P 1'
#
loop_
_entity.id
_entity.type
_entity.pdbx_description
1 polymer ?
#
loop_
_entity_poly.entity_id
_entity_poly.type
_entity_poly.pdbx_seq_one_letter_code
_entity_poly.pdbx_strand_id
1 'polypeptide(L)'
;MFVKYINSCHMMITRNDLSSDCHPWQKEIINHILKLRLEKAKLLGFDNYAEVSMETKMATVDKAEELIEELCNACHSSAIQDMEDLEIFAKGHNAVEANQLRHWDINFWSERLRESRCDINEEELRAFFPLSRVIEGLFSLGKKLFGINIYPADGLAPVWNNDVRFYCVKNLSDVPIAYFYFDPYSRPYGKRGGGWVDLVVGRSRVLSHDATSHRLPVVHIVCNQTPPSADKPSLMTFREVEVLFHEFGHALQHMLTNQDEGLVSGTKGIEWDAVELPSQFMEHWCYRRDTLMSIAKHYKTGESLPEDICSKLLATRTFRAGSELLRQLRFASVDLELHKNYIPGGLESIFDIDQRVSRKTQVMPLQPEDRFLCSFSHIFADTYAAGYYCYQWAEVLAADAFSAFEEAGLNNEKAVKETGIRFRETVLALGGGKSPLQVFIDFRGREPSPEPLRRYYGLKPALAVS
;
A
#
# COMPACT_ATOMS: atom_id res chain seq x y z
N MET A 1 12.74 9.84 -23.85
CA MET A 1 13.62 8.68 -23.60
C MET A 1 14.28 8.75 -22.22
N PHE A 2 13.54 9.12 -21.16
CA PHE A 2 14.01 9.06 -19.76
C PHE A 2 12.76 9.01 -18.85
N VAL A 3 12.20 7.82 -18.69
CA VAL A 3 11.28 7.47 -17.59
C VAL A 3 11.73 6.07 -17.17
N LYS A 4 12.63 6.02 -16.18
CA LYS A 4 13.16 4.78 -15.60
C LYS A 4 13.26 5.00 -14.09
N TYR A 5 12.88 3.96 -13.34
CA TYR A 5 12.88 3.79 -11.87
C TYR A 5 11.52 3.95 -11.12
N ILE A 6 10.54 3.06 -11.34
CA ILE A 6 10.24 1.89 -10.45
C ILE A 6 10.29 2.18 -8.91
N ASN A 7 9.26 2.04 -8.02
CA ASN A 7 8.54 0.81 -7.58
C ASN A 7 7.61 0.93 -6.33
N SER A 8 6.60 0.05 -6.26
CA SER A 8 6.01 -0.67 -5.10
C SER A 8 6.18 -0.14 -3.67
N CYS A 9 5.03 0.17 -3.09
CA CYS A 9 4.73 1.00 -1.92
C CYS A 9 5.22 0.50 -0.54
N HIS A 10 5.84 -0.68 -0.45
CA HIS A 10 6.46 -1.19 0.78
C HIS A 10 7.76 -1.96 0.53
N MET A 11 8.00 -2.41 -0.71
CA MET A 11 9.03 -3.40 -1.01
C MET A 11 10.41 -2.78 -1.29
N MET A 12 10.49 -1.48 -1.52
CA MET A 12 11.77 -0.79 -1.74
C MET A 12 12.39 -0.19 -0.48
N ILE A 13 11.67 -0.19 0.64
CA ILE A 13 12.05 0.57 1.82
C ILE A 13 12.63 -0.33 2.92
N THR A 14 13.31 -1.42 2.58
CA THR A 14 13.99 -2.26 3.59
C THR A 14 15.44 -2.57 3.24
N ARG A 15 15.86 -2.38 1.97
CA ARG A 15 17.21 -2.72 1.52
C ARG A 15 18.18 -1.55 1.45
N ASN A 16 17.69 -0.30 1.54
CA ASN A 16 18.51 0.91 1.40
C ASN A 16 18.47 1.87 2.60
N ASP A 17 17.78 1.52 3.69
CA ASP A 17 17.62 2.39 4.87
C ASP A 17 18.94 2.68 5.60
N LEU A 18 20.01 1.96 5.26
CA LEU A 18 21.36 2.16 5.78
C LEU A 18 22.37 2.44 4.65
N SER A 19 21.94 2.94 3.48
CA SER A 19 22.91 3.31 2.45
C SER A 19 23.69 4.54 2.93
N SER A 20 24.90 4.32 3.46
CA SER A 20 25.91 5.35 3.69
C SER A 20 26.38 6.00 2.39
N ASP A 21 26.10 5.35 1.26
CA ASP A 21 26.69 5.66 -0.03
C ASP A 21 25.76 6.58 -0.83
N CYS A 22 25.67 7.84 -0.40
CA CYS A 22 25.21 8.89 -1.30
C CYS A 22 26.39 9.43 -2.09
N HIS A 23 26.43 9.13 -3.39
CA HIS A 23 27.42 9.75 -4.24
C HIS A 23 27.22 11.27 -4.26
N PRO A 24 28.30 12.09 -4.28
CA PRO A 24 28.19 13.55 -4.24
C PRO A 24 27.22 14.13 -5.28
N TRP A 25 27.11 13.52 -6.47
CA TRP A 25 26.18 13.97 -7.51
C TRP A 25 24.70 13.77 -7.17
N GLN A 26 24.32 12.78 -6.33
CA GLN A 26 22.92 12.55 -5.97
C GLN A 26 22.37 13.68 -5.10
N LYS A 27 23.18 14.18 -4.16
CA LYS A 27 22.85 15.36 -3.35
C LYS A 27 22.62 16.58 -4.25
N GLU A 28 23.49 16.81 -5.22
CA GLU A 28 23.35 17.92 -6.16
C GLU A 28 22.10 17.79 -7.05
N ILE A 29 21.77 16.56 -7.47
CA ILE A 29 20.53 16.28 -8.21
C ILE A 29 19.31 16.64 -7.35
N ILE A 30 19.25 16.21 -6.08
CA ILE A 30 18.14 16.53 -5.18
C ILE A 30 17.99 18.03 -4.99
N ASN A 31 19.09 18.74 -4.70
CA ASN A 31 19.06 20.19 -4.54
C ASN A 31 18.58 20.90 -5.81
N HIS A 32 19.01 20.42 -6.98
CA HIS A 32 18.56 20.95 -8.26
C HIS A 32 17.06 20.71 -8.51
N ILE A 33 16.56 19.51 -8.20
CA ILE A 33 15.13 19.18 -8.29
C ILE A 33 14.30 20.12 -7.41
N LEU A 34 14.69 20.27 -6.13
CA LEU A 34 13.96 21.12 -5.18
C LEU A 34 13.98 22.59 -5.62
N LYS A 35 15.11 23.08 -6.16
CA LYS A 35 15.22 24.43 -6.72
C LYS A 35 14.24 24.63 -7.88
N LEU A 36 14.23 23.73 -8.85
CA LEU A 36 13.34 23.81 -10.01
C LEU A 36 11.87 23.69 -9.62
N ARG A 37 11.54 22.87 -8.60
CA ARG A 37 10.19 22.76 -8.05
C ARG A 37 9.72 24.06 -7.42
N LEU A 38 10.58 24.73 -6.65
CA LEU A 38 10.27 26.05 -6.09
C LEU A 38 10.12 27.12 -7.18
N GLU A 39 10.98 27.12 -8.20
CA GLU A 39 10.85 28.02 -9.35
C GLU A 39 9.53 27.81 -10.11
N LYS A 40 9.15 26.54 -10.35
CA LYS A 40 7.86 26.18 -10.96
C LYS A 40 6.68 26.70 -10.13
N ALA A 41 6.72 26.53 -8.81
CA ALA A 41 5.65 27.02 -7.92
C ALA A 41 5.45 28.53 -8.06
N LYS A 42 6.56 29.30 -7.99
CA LYS A 42 6.53 30.75 -8.15
C LYS A 42 6.00 31.19 -9.51
N LEU A 43 6.38 30.50 -10.59
CA LEU A 43 5.87 30.78 -11.94
C LEU A 43 4.37 30.54 -12.06
N LEU A 44 3.82 29.61 -11.30
CA LEU A 44 2.38 29.30 -11.25
C LEU A 44 1.61 30.16 -10.24
N GLY A 45 2.30 31.04 -9.49
CA GLY A 45 1.68 31.93 -8.51
C GLY A 45 1.49 31.33 -7.11
N PHE A 46 2.16 30.22 -6.81
CA PHE A 46 2.16 29.58 -5.49
C PHE A 46 3.43 29.93 -4.70
N ASP A 47 3.37 29.82 -3.38
CA ASP A 47 4.49 30.14 -2.50
C ASP A 47 5.54 29.02 -2.47
N ASN A 48 5.09 27.77 -2.59
CA ASN A 48 5.92 26.57 -2.49
C ASN A 48 5.40 25.42 -3.37
N TYR A 49 6.19 24.36 -3.53
CA TYR A 49 5.81 23.25 -4.41
C TYR A 49 4.74 22.35 -3.79
N ALA A 50 4.64 22.31 -2.46
CA ALA A 50 3.60 21.53 -1.80
C ALA A 50 2.21 22.04 -2.21
N GLU A 51 1.98 23.35 -2.27
CA GLU A 51 0.71 23.92 -2.77
C GLU A 51 0.39 23.49 -4.21
N VAL A 52 1.37 23.53 -5.11
CA VAL A 52 1.20 23.05 -6.50
C VAL A 52 0.78 21.57 -6.53
N SER A 53 1.34 20.76 -5.62
CA SER A 53 1.02 19.33 -5.50
C SER A 53 -0.41 19.11 -5.00
N MET A 54 -0.91 19.96 -4.10
CA MET A 54 -2.23 19.84 -3.48
C MET A 54 -3.39 20.17 -4.43
N GLU A 55 -3.18 20.96 -5.49
CA GLU A 55 -4.21 21.29 -6.49
C GLU A 55 -4.84 20.07 -7.20
N THR A 56 -4.21 18.90 -7.10
CA THR A 56 -4.70 17.64 -7.68
C THR A 56 -4.90 16.55 -6.63
N LYS A 57 -5.07 16.95 -5.37
CA LYS A 57 -5.26 16.10 -4.19
C LYS A 57 -6.49 16.56 -3.40
N MET A 58 -7.04 15.69 -2.56
CA MET A 58 -8.11 16.05 -1.63
C MET A 58 -7.60 16.97 -0.52
N ALA A 59 -6.39 16.72 -0.03
CA ALA A 59 -5.85 17.46 1.09
C ALA A 59 -5.29 18.84 0.69
N THR A 60 -5.31 19.75 1.65
CA THR A 60 -4.43 20.92 1.68
C THR A 60 -3.15 20.58 2.45
N VAL A 61 -2.13 21.45 2.36
CA VAL A 61 -0.89 21.29 3.15
C VAL A 61 -1.19 21.21 4.64
N ASP A 62 -2.03 22.10 5.16
CA ASP A 62 -2.38 22.12 6.58
C ASP A 62 -3.13 20.86 7.01
N LYS A 63 -4.04 20.33 6.17
CA LYS A 63 -4.78 19.09 6.47
C LYS A 63 -3.88 17.86 6.44
N ALA A 64 -2.92 17.81 5.54
CA ALA A 64 -1.92 16.74 5.50
C ALA A 64 -1.02 16.77 6.75
N GLU A 65 -0.55 17.96 7.16
CA GLU A 65 0.24 18.13 8.39
C GLU A 65 -0.56 17.79 9.65
N GLU A 66 -1.84 18.22 9.73
CA GLU A 66 -2.75 17.89 10.83
C GLU A 66 -2.89 16.37 10.99
N LEU A 67 -3.16 15.64 9.90
CA LEU A 67 -3.26 14.18 9.95
C LEU A 67 -1.95 13.52 10.40
N ILE A 68 -0.81 13.98 9.87
CA ILE A 68 0.50 13.43 10.24
C ILE A 68 0.78 13.64 11.73
N GLU A 69 0.51 14.83 12.26
CA GLU A 69 0.68 15.15 13.67
C GLU A 69 -0.26 14.31 14.55
N GLU A 70 -1.53 14.18 14.16
CA GLU A 70 -2.55 13.38 14.86
C GLU A 70 -2.13 11.91 14.98
N LEU A 71 -1.56 11.34 13.91
CA LEU A 71 -1.08 9.96 13.89
C LEU A 71 0.26 9.80 14.61
N CYS A 72 1.18 10.76 14.52
CA CYS A 72 2.43 10.74 15.28
C CYS A 72 2.14 10.70 16.78
N ASN A 73 1.25 11.58 17.26
CA ASN A 73 0.83 11.62 18.66
C ASN A 73 0.21 10.30 19.12
N ALA A 74 -0.58 9.64 18.25
CA ALA A 74 -1.21 8.36 18.57
C ALA A 74 -0.22 7.19 18.64
N CYS A 75 0.81 7.15 17.77
CA CYS A 75 1.74 6.01 17.68
C CYS A 75 3.03 6.17 18.49
N HIS A 76 3.41 7.38 18.91
CA HIS A 76 4.70 7.65 19.55
C HIS A 76 4.93 6.81 20.82
N SER A 77 3.94 6.73 21.72
CA SER A 77 4.06 5.92 22.94
C SER A 77 4.21 4.42 22.65
N SER A 78 3.53 3.92 21.62
CA SER A 78 3.65 2.54 21.17
C SER A 78 5.03 2.26 20.55
N ALA A 79 5.58 3.20 19.78
CA ALA A 79 6.92 3.08 19.20
C ALA A 79 8.03 3.10 20.28
N ILE A 80 7.84 3.85 21.37
CA ILE A 80 8.75 3.79 22.53
C ILE A 80 8.70 2.40 23.17
N GLN A 81 7.48 1.90 23.45
CA GLN A 81 7.30 0.57 24.03
C GLN A 81 7.90 -0.52 23.14
N ASP A 82 7.72 -0.41 21.83
CA ASP A 82 8.32 -1.31 20.84
C ASP A 82 9.84 -1.37 20.95
N MET A 83 10.51 -0.23 21.22
CA MET A 83 11.96 -0.19 21.40
C MET A 83 12.39 -0.77 22.74
N GLU A 84 11.68 -0.45 23.82
CA GLU A 84 11.92 -1.02 25.15
C GLU A 84 11.77 -2.55 25.13
N ASP A 85 10.77 -3.05 24.42
CA ASP A 85 10.53 -4.49 24.23
C ASP A 85 11.73 -5.19 23.55
N LEU A 86 12.34 -4.55 22.54
CA LEU A 86 13.55 -5.08 21.89
C LEU A 86 14.74 -5.09 22.84
N GLU A 87 14.94 -4.00 23.59
CA GLU A 87 16.05 -3.93 24.56
C GLU A 87 15.90 -4.98 25.66
N ILE A 88 14.70 -5.15 26.22
CA ILE A 88 14.40 -6.16 27.24
C ILE A 88 14.66 -7.55 26.68
N PHE A 89 14.19 -7.83 25.47
CA PHE A 89 14.35 -9.13 24.85
C PHE A 89 15.82 -9.43 24.54
N ALA A 90 16.57 -8.47 23.99
CA ALA A 90 18.01 -8.61 23.73
C ALA A 90 18.81 -8.79 25.04
N LYS A 91 18.47 -8.04 26.10
CA LYS A 91 19.06 -8.20 27.45
C LYS A 91 18.80 -9.61 28.00
N GLY A 92 17.59 -10.13 27.83
CA GLY A 92 17.22 -11.49 28.22
C GLY A 92 18.06 -12.59 27.53
N HIS A 93 18.63 -12.29 26.36
CA HIS A 93 19.53 -13.18 25.61
C HIS A 93 21.02 -12.90 25.85
N ASN A 94 21.37 -12.07 26.85
CA ASN A 94 22.74 -11.66 27.16
C ASN A 94 23.49 -11.03 25.98
N ALA A 95 22.78 -10.36 25.07
CA ALA A 95 23.38 -9.66 23.95
C ALA A 95 24.13 -8.41 24.41
N VAL A 96 25.36 -8.22 23.93
CA VAL A 96 26.25 -7.13 24.38
C VAL A 96 25.70 -5.77 23.93
N GLU A 97 25.13 -5.72 22.73
CA GLU A 97 24.51 -4.56 22.10
C GLU A 97 23.20 -4.14 22.78
N ALA A 98 22.61 -4.95 23.66
CA ALA A 98 21.31 -4.67 24.27
C ALA A 98 21.31 -3.42 25.19
N ASN A 99 22.48 -2.95 25.62
CA ASN A 99 22.61 -1.69 26.36
C ASN A 99 22.53 -0.45 25.46
N GLN A 100 22.74 -0.61 24.16
CA GLN A 100 22.67 0.46 23.17
C GLN A 100 22.39 -0.12 21.79
N LEU A 101 21.13 -0.46 21.54
CA LEU A 101 20.71 -0.93 20.21
C LEU A 101 20.95 0.16 19.16
N ARG A 102 21.46 -0.27 18.00
CA ARG A 102 21.71 0.58 16.84
C ARG A 102 20.72 0.23 15.73
N HIS A 103 20.62 1.09 14.72
CA HIS A 103 19.68 0.91 13.61
C HIS A 103 19.82 -0.45 12.91
N TRP A 104 21.04 -1.00 12.82
CA TRP A 104 21.30 -2.32 12.24
C TRP A 104 20.88 -3.50 13.13
N ASP A 105 20.64 -3.28 14.42
CA ASP A 105 20.20 -4.32 15.37
C ASP A 105 18.66 -4.47 15.38
N ILE A 106 17.93 -3.42 14.99
CA ILE A 106 16.46 -3.32 15.14
C ILE A 106 15.74 -4.44 14.40
N ASN A 107 16.04 -4.64 13.12
CA ASN A 107 15.38 -5.67 12.31
C ASN A 107 15.71 -7.08 12.82
N PHE A 108 16.95 -7.32 13.24
CA PHE A 108 17.36 -8.61 13.78
C PHE A 108 16.59 -8.96 15.06
N TRP A 109 16.59 -8.06 16.05
CA TRP A 109 15.91 -8.29 17.32
C TRP A 109 14.39 -8.27 17.19
N SER A 110 13.84 -7.48 16.27
CA SER A 110 12.40 -7.51 15.94
C SER A 110 11.98 -8.88 15.44
N GLU A 111 12.78 -9.48 14.56
CA GLU A 111 12.51 -10.84 14.06
C GLU A 111 12.59 -11.88 15.17
N ARG A 112 13.66 -11.87 15.97
CA ARG A 112 13.82 -12.82 17.10
C ARG A 112 12.68 -12.68 18.12
N LEU A 113 12.26 -11.44 18.42
CA LEU A 113 11.13 -11.18 19.31
C LEU A 113 9.81 -11.69 18.71
N ARG A 114 9.60 -11.49 17.40
CA ARG A 114 8.42 -11.98 16.68
C ARG A 114 8.34 -13.51 16.71
N GLU A 115 9.44 -14.18 16.38
CA GLU A 115 9.55 -15.65 16.46
C GLU A 115 9.21 -16.15 17.87
N SER A 116 9.78 -15.53 18.91
CA SER A 116 9.54 -15.94 20.30
C SER A 116 8.12 -15.66 20.80
N ARG A 117 7.50 -14.53 20.43
CA ARG A 117 6.16 -14.15 20.90
C ARG A 117 5.06 -14.87 20.15
N CYS A 118 5.23 -15.04 18.85
CA CYS A 118 4.18 -15.56 17.98
C CYS A 118 4.33 -17.07 17.75
N ASP A 119 5.52 -17.65 17.94
CA ASP A 119 5.79 -19.07 17.69
C ASP A 119 5.26 -19.48 16.31
N ILE A 120 5.64 -18.66 15.32
CA ILE A 120 5.35 -18.81 13.90
C ILE A 120 6.68 -18.79 13.16
N ASN A 121 6.95 -19.85 12.41
CA ASN A 121 8.03 -19.88 11.45
C ASN A 121 7.49 -19.50 10.06
N GLU A 122 7.98 -18.41 9.48
CA GLU A 122 7.53 -17.92 8.17
C GLU A 122 7.77 -18.96 7.05
N GLU A 123 8.84 -19.74 7.13
CA GLU A 123 9.14 -20.78 6.14
C GLU A 123 8.15 -21.95 6.21
N GLU A 124 7.67 -22.29 7.40
CA GLU A 124 6.63 -23.31 7.58
C GLU A 124 5.27 -22.81 7.06
N LEU A 125 4.96 -21.53 7.27
CA LEU A 125 3.73 -20.91 6.77
C LEU A 125 3.64 -20.91 5.24
N ARG A 126 4.76 -20.76 4.52
CA ARG A 126 4.77 -20.73 3.05
C ARG A 126 4.06 -21.94 2.43
N ALA A 127 4.15 -23.10 3.07
CA ALA A 127 3.49 -24.33 2.59
C ALA A 127 1.96 -24.21 2.50
N PHE A 128 1.35 -23.30 3.26
CA PHE A 128 -0.10 -23.07 3.29
C PHE A 128 -0.58 -22.03 2.29
N PHE A 129 0.32 -21.27 1.64
CA PHE A 129 -0.05 -20.23 0.69
C PHE A 129 0.47 -20.52 -0.73
N PRO A 130 0.10 -21.64 -1.38
CA PRO A 130 0.39 -21.83 -2.78
C PRO A 130 -0.40 -20.82 -3.62
N LEU A 131 0.26 -20.16 -4.58
CA LEU A 131 -0.33 -19.08 -5.38
C LEU A 131 -1.70 -19.44 -5.99
N SER A 132 -1.88 -20.67 -6.49
CA SER A 132 -3.14 -21.11 -7.07
C SER A 132 -4.31 -21.03 -6.09
N ARG A 133 -4.12 -21.38 -4.82
CA ARG A 133 -5.15 -21.29 -3.77
C ARG A 133 -5.44 -19.86 -3.37
N VAL A 134 -4.40 -19.03 -3.32
CA VAL A 134 -4.54 -17.60 -3.03
C VAL A 134 -5.38 -16.92 -4.11
N ILE A 135 -5.10 -17.21 -5.39
CA ILE A 135 -5.91 -16.71 -6.53
C ILE A 135 -7.36 -17.20 -6.45
N GLU A 136 -7.58 -18.50 -6.20
CA GLU A 136 -8.93 -19.07 -6.06
C GLU A 136 -9.74 -18.37 -4.96
N GLY A 137 -9.14 -18.16 -3.78
CA GLY A 137 -9.81 -17.47 -2.68
C GLY A 137 -10.02 -15.98 -2.95
N LEU A 138 -9.07 -15.31 -3.59
CA LEU A 138 -9.21 -13.92 -4.02
C LEU A 138 -10.36 -13.74 -5.02
N PHE A 139 -10.50 -14.65 -5.99
CA PHE A 139 -11.60 -14.62 -6.96
C PHE A 139 -12.94 -14.95 -6.32
N SER A 140 -12.97 -15.89 -5.37
CA SER A 140 -14.15 -16.20 -4.57
C SER A 140 -14.60 -14.99 -3.74
N LEU A 141 -13.66 -14.27 -3.15
CA LEU A 141 -13.93 -13.01 -2.44
C LEU A 141 -14.47 -11.95 -3.39
N GLY A 142 -13.86 -11.75 -4.57
CA GLY A 142 -14.35 -10.85 -5.60
C GLY A 142 -15.79 -11.16 -6.02
N LYS A 143 -16.13 -12.45 -6.16
CA LYS A 143 -17.50 -12.90 -6.42
C LYS A 143 -18.45 -12.54 -5.29
N LYS A 144 -18.05 -12.81 -4.03
CA LYS A 144 -18.87 -12.53 -2.85
C LYS A 144 -19.13 -11.03 -2.67
N LEU A 145 -18.11 -10.19 -2.80
CA LEU A 145 -18.22 -8.76 -2.54
C LEU A 145 -18.79 -7.99 -3.72
N PHE A 146 -18.36 -8.31 -4.94
CA PHE A 146 -18.55 -7.45 -6.10
C PHE A 146 -19.40 -8.10 -7.20
N GLY A 147 -19.86 -9.34 -7.01
CA GLY A 147 -20.72 -10.01 -7.99
C GLY A 147 -20.04 -10.27 -9.33
N ILE A 148 -18.74 -10.57 -9.32
CA ILE A 148 -17.96 -10.87 -10.52
C ILE A 148 -17.52 -12.34 -10.55
N ASN A 149 -17.44 -12.92 -11.74
CA ASN A 149 -16.83 -14.23 -11.96
C ASN A 149 -15.57 -14.04 -12.81
N ILE A 150 -14.47 -14.68 -12.42
CA ILE A 150 -13.17 -14.54 -13.08
C ILE A 150 -12.75 -15.90 -13.62
N TYR A 151 -12.42 -15.96 -14.90
CA TYR A 151 -12.08 -17.20 -15.61
C TYR A 151 -10.74 -17.06 -16.32
N PRO A 152 -9.90 -18.13 -16.34
CA PRO A 152 -8.74 -18.18 -17.22
C PRO A 152 -9.17 -17.97 -18.68
N ALA A 153 -8.41 -17.17 -19.40
CA ALA A 153 -8.60 -16.84 -20.81
C ALA A 153 -7.28 -16.89 -21.59
N ASP A 154 -6.30 -17.67 -21.10
CA ASP A 154 -5.01 -17.87 -21.75
C ASP A 154 -5.19 -18.28 -23.22
N GLY A 155 -4.41 -17.67 -24.12
CA GLY A 155 -4.53 -17.86 -25.57
C GLY A 155 -5.49 -16.91 -26.28
N LEU A 156 -6.37 -16.19 -25.55
CA LEU A 156 -7.21 -15.13 -26.15
C LEU A 156 -6.40 -13.89 -26.54
N ALA A 157 -5.36 -13.56 -25.76
CA ALA A 157 -4.46 -12.44 -25.99
C ALA A 157 -2.99 -12.91 -26.00
N PRO A 158 -2.12 -12.28 -26.82
CA PRO A 158 -0.69 -12.58 -26.80
C PRO A 158 -0.05 -12.14 -25.48
N VAL A 159 0.95 -12.89 -25.03
CA VAL A 159 1.69 -12.64 -23.77
C VAL A 159 3.18 -12.51 -24.02
N TRP A 160 3.89 -11.78 -23.16
CA TRP A 160 5.34 -11.52 -23.27
C TRP A 160 6.21 -12.58 -22.59
N ASN A 161 5.63 -13.43 -21.75
CA ASN A 161 6.34 -14.48 -21.03
C ASN A 161 5.37 -15.64 -20.70
N ASN A 162 5.88 -16.88 -20.66
CA ASN A 162 5.07 -18.09 -20.44
C ASN A 162 4.42 -18.17 -19.05
N ASP A 163 4.95 -17.44 -18.07
CA ASP A 163 4.42 -17.38 -16.71
C ASP A 163 3.24 -16.39 -16.59
N VAL A 164 2.99 -15.58 -17.62
CA VAL A 164 1.89 -14.62 -17.63
C VAL A 164 0.58 -15.38 -17.81
N ARG A 165 -0.39 -15.10 -16.94
CA ARG A 165 -1.75 -15.59 -17.06
C ARG A 165 -2.68 -14.50 -17.53
N PHE A 166 -3.67 -14.86 -18.33
CA PHE A 166 -4.70 -13.92 -18.79
C PHE A 166 -6.08 -14.36 -18.30
N TYR A 167 -6.89 -13.40 -17.84
CA TYR A 167 -8.19 -13.66 -17.24
C TYR A 167 -9.29 -12.78 -17.85
N CYS A 168 -10.48 -13.36 -17.98
CA CYS A 168 -11.72 -12.66 -18.32
C CYS A 168 -12.54 -12.45 -17.05
N VAL A 169 -12.97 -11.21 -16.82
CA VAL A 169 -13.89 -10.84 -15.73
C VAL A 169 -15.28 -10.68 -16.31
N LYS A 170 -16.25 -11.38 -15.73
CA LYS A 170 -17.66 -11.36 -16.14
C LYS A 170 -18.56 -10.94 -14.99
N ASN A 171 -19.71 -10.35 -15.31
CA ASN A 171 -20.76 -10.08 -14.33
C ASN A 171 -21.58 -11.35 -13.99
N LEU A 172 -22.58 -11.22 -13.12
CA LEU A 172 -23.47 -12.33 -12.74
C LEU A 172 -24.32 -12.88 -13.90
N SER A 173 -24.49 -12.11 -14.97
CA SER A 173 -25.19 -12.53 -16.19
C SER A 173 -24.26 -13.17 -17.23
N ASP A 174 -23.04 -13.53 -16.83
CA ASP A 174 -21.99 -14.14 -17.66
C ASP A 174 -21.52 -13.26 -18.85
N VAL A 175 -21.73 -11.95 -18.76
CA VAL A 175 -21.26 -10.99 -19.77
C VAL A 175 -19.86 -10.49 -19.40
N PRO A 176 -18.87 -10.52 -20.33
CA PRO A 176 -17.55 -9.92 -20.13
C PRO A 176 -17.64 -8.43 -19.83
N ILE A 177 -16.96 -8.00 -18.78
CA ILE A 177 -16.88 -6.59 -18.36
C ILE A 177 -15.46 -6.06 -18.29
N ALA A 178 -14.44 -6.92 -18.17
CA ALA A 178 -13.04 -6.52 -18.18
C ALA A 178 -12.11 -7.73 -18.44
N TYR A 179 -10.82 -7.45 -18.63
CA TYR A 179 -9.76 -8.46 -18.66
C TYR A 179 -8.54 -8.00 -17.89
N PHE A 180 -7.68 -8.94 -17.48
CA PHE A 180 -6.38 -8.58 -16.96
C PHE A 180 -5.32 -9.64 -17.24
N TYR A 181 -4.08 -9.16 -17.36
CA TYR A 181 -2.87 -9.98 -17.34
C TYR A 181 -2.35 -10.06 -15.90
N PHE A 182 -1.83 -11.21 -15.51
CA PHE A 182 -1.14 -11.39 -14.23
C PHE A 182 0.27 -11.93 -14.46
N ASP A 183 1.27 -11.16 -14.05
CA ASP A 183 2.69 -11.52 -14.13
C ASP A 183 3.29 -11.63 -12.70
N PRO A 184 3.26 -12.83 -12.08
CA PRO A 184 3.47 -12.98 -10.64
C PRO A 184 4.94 -12.95 -10.19
N TYR A 185 5.84 -13.54 -10.98
CA TYR A 185 7.13 -14.00 -10.43
C TYR A 185 8.25 -12.98 -10.54
N SER A 186 9.15 -13.00 -9.56
CA SER A 186 10.41 -12.25 -9.62
C SER A 186 11.27 -12.70 -10.80
N ARG A 187 11.74 -11.75 -11.60
CA ARG A 187 12.69 -11.97 -12.70
C ARG A 187 13.72 -10.83 -12.72
N PRO A 188 14.77 -10.88 -11.88
CA PRO A 188 15.68 -9.76 -11.66
C PRO A 188 16.37 -9.24 -12.93
N TYR A 189 16.66 -10.15 -13.87
CA TYR A 189 17.25 -9.83 -15.16
C TYR A 189 16.16 -9.51 -16.19
N GLY A 190 15.52 -8.35 -16.06
CA GLY A 190 14.59 -7.84 -17.09
C GLY A 190 13.17 -7.55 -16.61
N LYS A 191 12.84 -7.79 -15.35
CA LYS A 191 11.59 -7.34 -14.72
C LYS A 191 11.90 -6.41 -13.55
N ARG A 192 11.17 -5.32 -13.53
CA ARG A 192 11.03 -4.41 -12.40
C ARG A 192 10.63 -5.17 -11.12
N GLY A 193 11.31 -4.97 -9.98
CA GLY A 193 10.92 -5.58 -8.68
C GLY A 193 9.55 -5.06 -8.20
N GLY A 194 9.05 -5.40 -7.00
CA GLY A 194 7.82 -4.77 -6.48
C GLY A 194 6.47 -5.35 -6.93
N GLY A 195 5.36 -4.82 -6.42
CA GLY A 195 4.00 -4.94 -6.97
C GLY A 195 3.55 -3.64 -7.65
N TRP A 196 2.80 -3.75 -8.75
CA TRP A 196 2.07 -2.62 -9.34
C TRP A 196 0.96 -3.08 -10.30
N VAL A 197 -0.02 -2.20 -10.50
CA VAL A 197 -0.98 -2.26 -11.60
C VAL A 197 -0.65 -1.23 -12.67
N ASP A 198 -0.89 -1.59 -13.93
CA ASP A 198 -0.80 -0.66 -15.06
C ASP A 198 -1.99 -0.83 -16.01
N LEU A 199 -2.41 0.26 -16.63
CA LEU A 199 -3.55 0.28 -17.53
C LEU A 199 -3.10 -0.06 -18.96
N VAL A 200 -3.60 -1.16 -19.53
CA VAL A 200 -3.39 -1.48 -20.95
C VAL A 200 -4.29 -0.61 -21.81
N VAL A 201 -5.61 -0.70 -21.55
CA VAL A 201 -6.61 0.15 -22.18
C VAL A 201 -7.74 0.46 -21.18
N GLY A 202 -8.18 1.71 -21.12
CA GLY A 202 -9.30 2.13 -20.28
C GLY A 202 -10.66 1.88 -20.90
N ARG A 203 -11.69 1.80 -20.05
CA ARG A 203 -13.10 1.78 -20.45
C ARG A 203 -13.42 3.09 -21.17
N SER A 204 -14.02 3.00 -22.36
CA SER A 204 -14.30 4.21 -23.14
C SER A 204 -15.37 3.99 -24.20
N ARG A 205 -16.38 4.86 -24.25
CA ARG A 205 -17.36 4.90 -25.33
C ARG A 205 -16.75 5.39 -26.65
N VAL A 206 -15.90 6.42 -26.59
CA VAL A 206 -15.25 7.01 -27.78
C VAL A 206 -14.35 6.02 -28.52
N LEU A 207 -13.68 5.13 -27.77
CA LEU A 207 -12.78 4.13 -28.34
C LEU A 207 -13.48 2.78 -28.60
N SER A 208 -14.81 2.77 -28.66
CA SER A 208 -15.60 1.58 -29.01
C SER A 208 -15.46 1.23 -30.49
N HIS A 209 -15.55 -0.07 -30.80
CA HIS A 209 -15.50 -0.57 -32.17
C HIS A 209 -16.82 -0.39 -32.94
N ASP A 210 -17.97 -0.36 -32.25
CA ASP A 210 -19.30 -0.35 -32.88
C ASP A 210 -20.12 0.92 -32.58
N ALA A 211 -19.56 1.88 -31.83
CA ALA A 211 -20.19 3.12 -31.38
C ALA A 211 -21.50 2.97 -30.58
N THR A 212 -21.97 1.74 -30.33
CA THR A 212 -23.20 1.43 -29.57
C THR A 212 -22.90 0.88 -28.17
N SER A 213 -21.66 0.45 -27.94
CA SER A 213 -21.12 -0.04 -26.67
C SER A 213 -19.90 0.76 -26.21
N HIS A 214 -19.30 0.39 -25.08
CA HIS A 214 -18.00 0.91 -24.62
C HIS A 214 -16.92 -0.15 -24.80
N ARG A 215 -15.69 0.26 -25.09
CA ARG A 215 -14.53 -0.62 -25.02
C ARG A 215 -14.34 -1.10 -23.58
N LEU A 216 -14.10 -2.39 -23.40
CA LEU A 216 -13.84 -2.97 -22.08
C LEU A 216 -12.42 -2.61 -21.58
N PRO A 217 -12.23 -2.34 -20.28
CA PRO A 217 -10.92 -2.10 -19.71
C PRO A 217 -10.07 -3.37 -19.66
N VAL A 218 -8.75 -3.20 -19.84
CA VAL A 218 -7.74 -4.25 -19.69
C VAL A 218 -6.59 -3.71 -18.86
N VAL A 219 -6.15 -4.47 -17.85
CA VAL A 219 -5.07 -4.06 -16.94
C VAL A 219 -3.97 -5.13 -16.81
N HIS A 220 -2.80 -4.69 -16.37
CA HIS A 220 -1.73 -5.53 -15.88
C HIS A 220 -1.77 -5.56 -14.36
N ILE A 221 -1.66 -6.75 -13.78
CA ILE A 221 -1.33 -6.97 -12.37
C ILE A 221 0.05 -7.60 -12.38
N VAL A 222 1.03 -6.93 -11.77
CA VAL A 222 2.40 -7.42 -11.72
C VAL A 222 2.85 -7.52 -10.27
N CYS A 223 3.35 -8.69 -9.90
CA CYS A 223 3.99 -8.92 -8.61
C CYS A 223 5.42 -9.42 -8.82
N ASN A 224 6.21 -9.55 -7.75
CA ASN A 224 7.54 -10.13 -7.78
C ASN A 224 7.71 -11.19 -6.69
N GLN A 225 6.70 -12.05 -6.54
CA GLN A 225 6.74 -13.10 -5.55
C GLN A 225 7.73 -14.20 -5.91
N THR A 226 8.04 -15.04 -4.93
CA THR A 226 8.96 -16.17 -5.03
C THR A 226 8.53 -17.11 -6.18
N PRO A 227 9.38 -17.34 -7.20
CA PRO A 227 9.05 -18.21 -8.32
C PRO A 227 8.87 -19.68 -7.87
N PRO A 228 8.17 -20.51 -8.65
CA PRO A 228 8.14 -21.96 -8.40
C PRO A 228 9.55 -22.57 -8.50
N SER A 229 9.79 -23.66 -7.77
CA SER A 229 10.96 -24.52 -7.95
C SER A 229 10.61 -25.73 -8.81
N ALA A 230 11.59 -26.54 -9.20
CA ALA A 230 11.37 -27.71 -10.07
C ALA A 230 10.32 -28.70 -9.52
N ASP A 231 10.12 -28.71 -8.21
CA ASP A 231 9.39 -29.69 -7.42
C ASP A 231 8.29 -29.07 -6.54
N LYS A 232 8.14 -27.74 -6.54
CA LYS A 232 7.16 -27.02 -5.71
C LYS A 232 6.49 -25.88 -6.50
N PRO A 233 5.18 -25.65 -6.31
CA PRO A 233 4.54 -24.45 -6.84
C PRO A 233 5.15 -23.19 -6.19
N SER A 234 4.76 -22.02 -6.68
CA SER A 234 5.08 -20.77 -5.98
C SER A 234 4.38 -20.75 -4.62
N LEU A 235 5.18 -20.81 -3.55
CA LEU A 235 4.75 -20.78 -2.16
C LEU A 235 5.02 -19.39 -1.59
N MET A 236 3.95 -18.72 -1.17
CA MET A 236 3.97 -17.30 -0.82
C MET A 236 4.23 -17.09 0.66
N THR A 237 4.94 -16.02 1.01
CA THR A 237 4.85 -15.45 2.35
C THR A 237 3.48 -14.79 2.54
N PHE A 238 3.07 -14.57 3.79
CA PHE A 238 1.83 -13.83 4.04
C PHE A 238 1.90 -12.40 3.48
N ARG A 239 3.10 -11.79 3.48
CA ARG A 239 3.30 -10.48 2.87
C ARG A 239 3.10 -10.48 1.36
N GLU A 240 3.57 -11.52 0.65
CA GLU A 240 3.32 -11.66 -0.79
C GLU A 240 1.82 -11.83 -1.08
N VAL A 241 1.05 -12.44 -0.16
CA VAL A 241 -0.43 -12.53 -0.26
C VAL A 241 -1.06 -11.14 -0.13
N GLU A 242 -0.65 -10.34 0.86
CA GLU A 242 -1.13 -8.96 1.02
C GLU A 242 -0.85 -8.11 -0.23
N VAL A 243 0.36 -8.20 -0.79
CA VAL A 243 0.72 -7.49 -2.02
C VAL A 243 -0.20 -7.90 -3.18
N LEU A 244 -0.51 -9.18 -3.36
CA LEU A 244 -1.45 -9.59 -4.41
C LEU A 244 -2.86 -9.03 -4.20
N PHE A 245 -3.35 -9.00 -2.95
CA PHE A 245 -4.64 -8.39 -2.63
C PHE A 245 -4.65 -6.88 -2.88
N HIS A 246 -3.57 -6.20 -2.50
CA HIS A 246 -3.34 -4.78 -2.75
C HIS A 246 -3.44 -4.45 -4.25
N GLU A 247 -2.62 -5.13 -5.08
CA GLU A 247 -2.64 -4.88 -6.53
C GLU A 247 -4.00 -5.25 -7.15
N PHE A 248 -4.66 -6.29 -6.65
CA PHE A 248 -6.00 -6.64 -7.12
C PHE A 248 -7.03 -5.55 -6.80
N GLY A 249 -6.89 -4.81 -5.70
CA GLY A 249 -7.72 -3.65 -5.38
C GLY A 249 -7.62 -2.53 -6.41
N HIS A 250 -6.41 -2.16 -6.84
CA HIS A 250 -6.23 -1.23 -7.96
C HIS A 250 -6.83 -1.76 -9.26
N ALA A 251 -6.60 -3.04 -9.56
CA ALA A 251 -7.13 -3.67 -10.76
C ALA A 251 -8.67 -3.64 -10.76
N LEU A 252 -9.31 -3.90 -9.62
CA LEU A 252 -10.77 -3.81 -9.48
C LEU A 252 -11.29 -2.40 -9.78
N GLN A 253 -10.62 -1.34 -9.32
CA GLN A 253 -11.08 0.04 -9.58
C GLN A 253 -10.99 0.40 -11.07
N HIS A 254 -9.97 -0.10 -11.78
CA HIS A 254 -9.91 0.03 -13.23
C HIS A 254 -10.97 -0.82 -13.96
N MET A 255 -11.15 -2.07 -13.54
CA MET A 255 -11.96 -3.05 -14.25
C MET A 255 -13.46 -2.85 -14.03
N LEU A 256 -13.87 -2.39 -12.85
CA LEU A 256 -15.29 -2.30 -12.45
C LEU A 256 -15.87 -0.89 -12.57
N THR A 257 -15.13 0.04 -13.18
CA THR A 257 -15.63 1.39 -13.44
C THR A 257 -16.87 1.38 -14.35
N ASN A 258 -17.89 2.16 -13.98
CA ASN A 258 -19.09 2.40 -14.77
C ASN A 258 -18.97 3.67 -15.64
N GLN A 259 -17.89 4.43 -15.51
CA GLN A 259 -17.60 5.59 -16.36
C GLN A 259 -17.21 5.15 -17.77
N ASP A 260 -17.91 5.65 -18.78
CA ASP A 260 -17.56 5.43 -20.19
C ASP A 260 -16.84 6.64 -20.82
N GLU A 261 -16.70 7.73 -20.06
CA GLU A 261 -15.84 8.86 -20.37
C GLU A 261 -14.38 8.51 -20.07
N GLY A 262 -13.61 8.24 -21.13
CA GLY A 262 -12.31 7.56 -21.03
C GLY A 262 -11.19 8.37 -20.36
N LEU A 263 -11.40 9.67 -20.15
CA LEU A 263 -10.48 10.57 -19.43
C LEU A 263 -10.68 10.55 -17.91
N VAL A 264 -11.80 10.01 -17.43
CA VAL A 264 -12.13 9.88 -16.00
C VAL A 264 -12.51 8.44 -15.60
N SER A 265 -12.35 7.48 -16.52
CA SER A 265 -12.64 6.07 -16.28
C SER A 265 -11.53 5.37 -15.48
N GLY A 266 -11.93 4.45 -14.59
CA GLY A 266 -10.98 3.71 -13.75
C GLY A 266 -10.36 4.64 -12.73
N THR A 267 -9.03 4.65 -12.61
CA THR A 267 -8.32 5.55 -11.68
C THR A 267 -8.02 6.94 -12.24
N LYS A 268 -8.31 7.19 -13.52
CA LYS A 268 -8.01 8.49 -14.14
C LYS A 268 -8.88 9.58 -13.54
N GLY A 269 -8.26 10.72 -13.22
CA GLY A 269 -8.95 11.88 -12.64
C GLY A 269 -9.33 11.70 -11.18
N ILE A 270 -8.95 10.60 -10.53
CA ILE A 270 -9.03 10.46 -9.07
C ILE A 270 -7.83 11.19 -8.46
N GLU A 271 -8.10 12.04 -7.48
CA GLU A 271 -7.12 12.75 -6.66
C GLU A 271 -6.12 11.76 -6.03
N TRP A 272 -4.83 12.10 -6.08
CA TRP A 272 -3.75 11.13 -5.84
C TRP A 272 -3.73 10.55 -4.42
N ASP A 273 -4.26 11.25 -3.44
CA ASP A 273 -4.42 10.81 -2.05
C ASP A 273 -5.60 9.86 -1.82
N ALA A 274 -6.41 9.56 -2.84
CA ALA A 274 -7.49 8.58 -2.78
C ALA A 274 -7.24 7.29 -3.59
N VAL A 275 -6.20 7.25 -4.45
CA VAL A 275 -5.98 6.13 -5.39
C VAL A 275 -5.62 4.82 -4.69
N GLU A 276 -5.08 4.90 -3.48
CA GLU A 276 -4.67 3.75 -2.64
C GLU A 276 -5.83 3.20 -1.77
N LEU A 277 -6.99 3.86 -1.76
CA LEU A 277 -8.16 3.41 -0.99
C LEU A 277 -8.55 1.94 -1.32
N PRO A 278 -8.83 1.57 -2.59
CA PRO A 278 -9.28 0.21 -2.88
C PRO A 278 -8.18 -0.84 -2.75
N SER A 279 -6.90 -0.49 -2.95
CA SER A 279 -5.77 -1.41 -2.79
C SER A 279 -5.58 -1.77 -1.31
N GLN A 280 -5.42 -0.78 -0.44
CA GLN A 280 -5.30 -0.99 1.01
C GLN A 280 -6.58 -1.59 1.62
N PHE A 281 -7.75 -1.25 1.10
CA PHE A 281 -9.01 -1.87 1.52
C PHE A 281 -8.99 -3.40 1.31
N MET A 282 -8.42 -3.87 0.20
CA MET A 282 -8.35 -5.31 -0.08
C MET A 282 -7.41 -6.04 0.89
N GLU A 283 -6.35 -5.40 1.39
CA GLU A 283 -5.42 -6.00 2.36
C GLU A 283 -6.11 -6.39 3.68
N HIS A 284 -7.11 -5.62 4.13
CA HIS A 284 -7.87 -5.95 5.34
C HIS A 284 -8.54 -7.33 5.28
N TRP A 285 -8.88 -7.81 4.08
CA TRP A 285 -9.48 -9.14 3.90
C TRP A 285 -8.49 -10.28 4.13
N CYS A 286 -7.17 -10.06 4.01
CA CYS A 286 -6.16 -11.06 4.35
C CYS A 286 -6.21 -11.46 5.83
N TYR A 287 -6.64 -10.54 6.70
CA TYR A 287 -6.81 -10.76 8.14
C TYR A 287 -8.24 -11.20 8.52
N ARG A 288 -9.14 -11.37 7.55
CA ARG A 288 -10.43 -11.98 7.82
C ARG A 288 -10.27 -13.48 7.87
N ARG A 289 -10.58 -14.05 9.03
CA ARG A 289 -10.52 -15.49 9.28
C ARG A 289 -11.10 -16.34 8.15
N ASP A 290 -12.32 -16.05 7.71
CA ASP A 290 -12.97 -16.83 6.64
C ASP A 290 -12.18 -16.78 5.33
N THR A 291 -11.66 -15.59 4.97
CA THR A 291 -10.81 -15.42 3.79
C THR A 291 -9.47 -16.15 3.97
N LEU A 292 -8.79 -15.93 5.10
CA LEU A 292 -7.52 -16.57 5.42
C LEU A 292 -7.62 -18.10 5.38
N MET A 293 -8.62 -18.68 6.04
CA MET A 293 -8.85 -20.13 6.06
C MET A 293 -9.27 -20.68 4.68
N SER A 294 -9.82 -19.84 3.80
CA SER A 294 -10.14 -20.25 2.43
C SER A 294 -8.89 -20.39 1.55
N ILE A 295 -7.87 -19.55 1.77
CA ILE A 295 -6.61 -19.56 1.00
C ILE A 295 -5.53 -20.42 1.63
N ALA A 296 -5.52 -20.57 2.95
CA ALA A 296 -4.46 -21.20 3.72
C ALA A 296 -4.65 -22.73 3.77
N LYS A 297 -4.20 -23.42 2.71
CA LYS A 297 -4.23 -24.89 2.58
C LYS A 297 -2.88 -25.42 2.18
N HIS A 298 -2.42 -26.44 2.89
CA HIS A 298 -1.11 -27.03 2.65
C HIS A 298 -1.01 -27.60 1.22
N TYR A 299 0.01 -27.19 0.46
CA TYR A 299 0.13 -27.48 -0.98
C TYR A 299 0.17 -28.98 -1.32
N LYS A 300 0.70 -29.83 -0.41
CA LYS A 300 0.73 -31.30 -0.57
C LYS A 300 -0.50 -32.02 -0.01
N THR A 301 -0.84 -31.79 1.25
CA THR A 301 -1.88 -32.56 1.97
C THR A 301 -3.28 -32.01 1.76
N GLY A 302 -3.41 -30.74 1.36
CA GLY A 302 -4.70 -30.04 1.25
C GLY A 302 -5.33 -29.66 2.60
N GLU A 303 -4.65 -29.96 3.72
CA GLU A 303 -5.12 -29.63 5.06
C GLU A 303 -5.15 -28.10 5.26
N SER A 304 -6.17 -27.62 5.96
CA SER A 304 -6.27 -26.21 6.34
C SER A 304 -5.20 -25.84 7.36
N LEU A 305 -4.84 -24.55 7.37
CA LEU A 305 -3.97 -23.99 8.40
C LEU A 305 -4.49 -24.34 9.81
N PRO A 306 -3.63 -24.85 10.70
CA PRO A 306 -4.03 -25.10 12.08
C PRO A 306 -4.58 -23.86 12.76
N GLU A 307 -5.58 -24.07 13.61
CA GLU A 307 -6.36 -23.01 14.24
C GLU A 307 -5.52 -22.10 15.17
N ASP A 308 -4.59 -22.70 15.89
CA ASP A 308 -3.64 -22.02 16.76
C ASP A 308 -2.70 -21.13 15.93
N ILE A 309 -2.19 -21.63 14.81
CA ILE A 309 -1.33 -20.87 13.89
C ILE A 309 -2.11 -19.73 13.22
N CYS A 310 -3.36 -19.95 12.81
CA CYS A 310 -4.23 -18.89 12.32
C CYS A 310 -4.40 -17.77 13.36
N SER A 311 -4.65 -18.13 14.61
CA SER A 311 -4.85 -17.14 15.69
C SER A 311 -3.57 -16.35 15.98
N LYS A 312 -2.41 -17.03 15.98
CA LYS A 312 -1.09 -16.38 16.11
C LYS A 312 -0.82 -15.41 14.96
N LEU A 313 -1.11 -15.79 13.71
CA LEU A 313 -0.92 -14.94 12.52
C LEU A 313 -1.82 -13.70 12.55
N LEU A 314 -3.05 -13.83 13.05
CA LEU A 314 -3.91 -12.65 13.23
C LEU A 314 -3.38 -11.72 14.33
N ALA A 315 -2.75 -12.28 15.38
CA ALA A 315 -2.14 -11.50 16.44
C ALA A 315 -0.85 -10.76 16.01
N THR A 316 -0.16 -11.20 14.94
CA THR A 316 1.02 -10.48 14.44
C THR A 316 0.68 -9.15 13.78
N ARG A 317 -0.59 -8.91 13.40
CA ARG A 317 -1.02 -7.71 12.68
C ARG A 317 -0.60 -6.41 13.37
N THR A 318 -0.64 -6.37 14.70
CA THR A 318 -0.31 -5.18 15.50
C THR A 318 1.12 -5.21 16.05
N PHE A 319 1.93 -6.21 15.69
CA PHE A 319 3.31 -6.31 16.15
C PHE A 319 4.14 -5.15 15.58
N ARG A 320 4.65 -4.30 16.47
CA ARG A 320 5.44 -3.10 16.12
C ARG A 320 4.74 -2.10 15.18
N ALA A 321 3.40 -2.15 15.12
CA ALA A 321 2.63 -1.29 14.24
C ALA A 321 2.85 0.20 14.54
N GLY A 322 3.10 0.55 15.82
CA GLY A 322 3.46 1.91 16.21
C GLY A 322 4.78 2.37 15.60
N SER A 323 5.83 1.55 15.68
CA SER A 323 7.13 1.84 15.07
C SER A 323 7.06 1.97 13.54
N GLU A 324 6.34 1.07 12.86
CA GLU A 324 6.22 1.13 11.40
C GLU A 324 5.41 2.36 10.96
N LEU A 325 4.31 2.68 11.63
CA LEU A 325 3.54 3.88 11.33
C LEU A 325 4.38 5.15 11.53
N LEU A 326 5.09 5.25 12.66
CA LEU A 326 5.94 6.40 12.96
C LEU A 326 7.03 6.60 11.88
N ARG A 327 7.57 5.49 11.37
CA ARG A 327 8.53 5.49 10.26
C ARG A 327 7.93 6.02 8.95
N GLN A 328 6.71 5.57 8.59
CA GLN A 328 6.01 6.10 7.41
C GLN A 328 5.66 7.58 7.56
N LEU A 329 5.32 8.01 8.77
CA LEU A 329 5.06 9.41 9.08
C LEU A 329 6.32 10.29 8.99
N ARG A 330 7.51 9.80 9.38
CA ARG A 330 8.78 10.49 9.12
C ARG A 330 8.94 10.80 7.63
N PHE A 331 8.72 9.81 6.76
CA PHE A 331 8.86 9.99 5.31
C PHE A 331 7.86 11.01 4.75
N ALA A 332 6.62 11.01 5.24
CA ALA A 332 5.63 12.00 4.87
C ALA A 332 6.02 13.41 5.37
N SER A 333 6.49 13.53 6.62
CA SER A 333 6.90 14.80 7.21
C SER A 333 8.09 15.42 6.50
N VAL A 334 9.14 14.63 6.21
CA VAL A 334 10.35 15.15 5.55
C VAL A 334 10.07 15.54 4.10
N ASP A 335 9.20 14.81 3.40
CA ASP A 335 8.74 15.19 2.06
C ASP A 335 8.03 16.55 2.07
N LEU A 336 7.04 16.75 2.94
CA LEU A 336 6.33 18.02 3.02
C LEU A 336 7.26 19.16 3.44
N GLU A 337 8.12 18.95 4.44
CA GLU A 337 9.07 19.97 4.91
C GLU A 337 10.04 20.41 3.80
N LEU A 338 10.54 19.47 2.99
CA LEU A 338 11.40 19.75 1.85
C LEU A 338 10.70 20.54 0.73
N HIS A 339 9.38 20.43 0.61
CA HIS A 339 8.61 21.08 -0.47
C HIS A 339 7.80 22.31 -0.04
N LYS A 340 7.67 22.55 1.28
CA LYS A 340 6.97 23.69 1.88
C LYS A 340 7.96 24.75 2.39
N ASN A 341 8.85 24.37 3.30
CA ASN A 341 9.66 25.30 4.09
C ASN A 341 11.13 25.37 3.66
N TYR A 342 11.66 24.29 3.07
CA TYR A 342 13.06 24.24 2.66
C TYR A 342 13.38 25.19 1.50
N ILE A 343 14.46 25.96 1.62
CA ILE A 343 14.96 26.86 0.58
C ILE A 343 16.30 26.35 0.03
N PRO A 344 16.32 25.76 -1.18
CA PRO A 344 17.54 25.25 -1.80
C PRO A 344 18.59 26.34 -2.01
N GLY A 345 19.84 26.05 -1.63
CA GLY A 345 20.96 27.00 -1.68
C GLY A 345 21.09 27.90 -0.45
N GLY A 346 20.25 27.71 0.57
CA GLY A 346 20.39 28.35 1.88
C GLY A 346 21.48 27.73 2.78
N LEU A 347 21.44 28.06 4.07
CA LEU A 347 22.41 27.57 5.07
C LEU A 347 22.17 26.11 5.49
N GLU A 348 20.91 25.64 5.45
CA GLU A 348 20.55 24.28 5.82
C GLU A 348 20.68 23.33 4.61
N SER A 349 21.20 22.13 4.86
CA SER A 349 21.18 21.03 3.91
C SER A 349 19.91 20.19 4.06
N ILE A 350 19.56 19.41 3.02
CA ILE A 350 18.47 18.44 3.09
C ILE A 350 18.62 17.41 4.24
N PHE A 351 19.85 17.13 4.69
CA PHE A 351 20.12 16.22 5.80
C PHE A 351 19.90 16.90 7.16
N ASP A 352 20.09 18.22 7.24
CA ASP A 352 19.73 18.99 8.45
C ASP A 352 18.21 19.01 8.65
N ILE A 353 17.46 19.11 7.54
CA ILE A 353 16.00 18.99 7.53
C ILE A 353 15.56 17.62 8.04
N ASP A 354 16.13 16.54 7.49
CA ASP A 354 15.82 15.18 7.93
C ASP A 354 16.13 14.96 9.42
N GLN A 355 17.28 15.43 9.90
CA GLN A 355 17.64 15.38 11.32
C GLN A 355 16.65 16.16 12.20
N ARG A 356 16.17 17.33 11.75
CA ARG A 356 15.18 18.13 12.49
C ARG A 356 13.83 17.42 12.58
N VAL A 357 13.33 16.92 11.45
CA VAL A 357 12.03 16.23 11.36
C VAL A 357 12.05 14.93 12.18
N SER A 358 13.15 14.18 12.12
CA SER A 358 13.28 12.87 12.77
C SER A 358 13.24 12.94 14.29
N ARG A 359 13.58 14.09 14.91
CA ARG A 359 13.45 14.27 16.38
C ARG A 359 12.03 14.10 16.91
N LYS A 360 11.02 14.35 16.07
CA LYS A 360 9.60 14.19 16.43
C LYS A 360 8.98 12.91 15.87
N THR A 361 9.62 12.31 14.88
CA THR A 361 9.07 11.21 14.07
C THR A 361 9.92 9.94 14.17
N GLN A 362 10.82 9.86 15.16
CA GLN A 362 11.58 8.67 15.51
C GLN A 362 11.90 8.64 17.00
N VAL A 363 12.02 7.42 17.51
CA VAL A 363 12.41 7.13 18.90
C VAL A 363 13.92 7.04 19.10
N MET A 364 14.67 6.79 18.01
CA MET A 364 16.12 6.77 17.99
C MET A 364 16.64 7.86 17.05
N PRO A 365 17.70 8.60 17.42
CA PRO A 365 18.28 9.60 16.54
C PRO A 365 18.92 8.96 15.30
N LEU A 366 18.84 9.65 14.17
CA LEU A 366 19.54 9.26 12.95
C LEU A 366 21.05 9.34 13.11
N GLN A 367 21.75 8.45 12.42
CA GLN A 367 23.21 8.56 12.31
C GLN A 367 23.56 9.79 11.44
N PRO A 368 24.64 10.54 11.75
CA PRO A 368 25.11 11.64 10.89
C PRO A 368 25.41 11.22 9.45
N GLU A 369 25.67 9.93 9.22
CA GLU A 369 25.94 9.30 7.94
C GLU A 369 24.68 8.85 7.19
N ASP A 370 23.47 9.02 7.76
CA ASP A 370 22.22 8.62 7.08
C ASP A 370 22.03 9.43 5.79
N ARG A 371 21.84 8.73 4.67
CA ARG A 371 21.59 9.33 3.35
C ARG A 371 20.36 8.75 2.66
N PHE A 372 19.36 8.29 3.42
CA PHE A 372 18.19 7.63 2.84
C PHE A 372 17.49 8.48 1.75
N LEU A 373 17.53 9.81 1.87
CA LEU A 373 17.00 10.74 0.84
C LEU A 373 17.60 10.50 -0.55
N CYS A 374 18.86 10.10 -0.65
CA CYS A 374 19.51 9.79 -1.93
C CYS A 374 18.94 8.52 -2.61
N SER A 375 18.20 7.72 -1.85
CA SER A 375 17.47 6.55 -2.32
C SER A 375 15.95 6.73 -2.33
N PHE A 376 15.44 7.92 -1.95
CA PHE A 376 14.01 8.17 -1.80
C PHE A 376 13.34 8.51 -3.15
N SER A 377 13.29 7.50 -4.02
CA SER A 377 12.79 7.63 -5.40
C SER A 377 11.36 8.14 -5.48
N HIS A 378 10.50 7.79 -4.52
CA HIS A 378 9.10 8.23 -4.48
C HIS A 378 8.94 9.75 -4.68
N ILE A 379 9.75 10.55 -4.01
CA ILE A 379 9.61 12.01 -4.05
C ILE A 379 10.54 12.68 -5.06
N PHE A 380 11.62 12.02 -5.50
CA PHE A 380 12.60 12.62 -6.42
C PHE A 380 12.57 12.07 -7.85
N ALA A 381 12.00 10.89 -8.07
CA ALA A 381 11.97 10.20 -9.36
C ALA A 381 10.57 9.71 -9.76
N ASP A 382 9.57 9.81 -8.87
CA ASP A 382 8.20 9.38 -9.10
C ASP A 382 7.17 10.50 -8.83
N THR A 383 5.89 10.16 -8.75
CA THR A 383 4.75 11.09 -8.63
C THR A 383 4.43 11.56 -7.21
N TYR A 384 5.12 11.07 -6.17
CA TYR A 384 4.79 11.34 -4.76
C TYR A 384 5.47 12.59 -4.16
N ALA A 385 6.06 13.46 -4.97
CA ALA A 385 6.66 14.70 -4.48
C ALA A 385 5.62 15.61 -3.80
N ALA A 386 5.88 15.99 -2.54
CA ALA A 386 4.89 16.65 -1.68
C ALA A 386 3.56 15.88 -1.64
N GLY A 387 3.66 14.57 -1.47
CA GLY A 387 2.58 13.61 -1.65
C GLY A 387 2.85 12.26 -1.01
N TYR A 388 3.96 12.05 -0.30
CA TYR A 388 4.19 10.77 0.36
C TYR A 388 3.15 10.49 1.47
N TYR A 389 2.56 11.54 2.05
CA TYR A 389 1.45 11.42 3.00
C TYR A 389 0.21 10.73 2.41
N CYS A 390 0.06 10.69 1.07
CA CYS A 390 -1.07 10.07 0.38
C CYS A 390 -1.29 8.60 0.80
N TYR A 391 -0.23 7.88 1.16
CA TYR A 391 -0.35 6.51 1.67
C TYR A 391 -1.18 6.44 2.97
N GLN A 392 -0.88 7.30 3.94
CA GLN A 392 -1.57 7.29 5.23
C GLN A 392 -2.94 7.95 5.13
N TRP A 393 -3.07 8.94 4.25
CA TRP A 393 -4.36 9.54 3.92
C TRP A 393 -5.33 8.49 3.37
N ALA A 394 -4.90 7.73 2.36
CA ALA A 394 -5.70 6.65 1.80
C ALA A 394 -5.92 5.50 2.80
N GLU A 395 -4.96 5.24 3.69
CA GLU A 395 -5.11 4.18 4.69
C GLU A 395 -6.20 4.51 5.71
N VAL A 396 -6.36 5.79 6.07
CA VAL A 396 -7.52 6.27 6.85
C VAL A 396 -8.82 5.96 6.10
N LEU A 397 -8.89 6.27 4.81
CA LEU A 397 -10.07 5.97 3.99
C LEU A 397 -10.31 4.45 3.94
N ALA A 398 -9.28 3.64 3.73
CA ALA A 398 -9.39 2.19 3.59
C ALA A 398 -9.84 1.51 4.89
N ALA A 399 -9.23 1.91 6.02
CA ALA A 399 -9.59 1.43 7.34
C ALA A 399 -11.04 1.77 7.69
N ASP A 400 -11.44 3.01 7.44
CA ASP A 400 -12.81 3.45 7.72
C ASP A 400 -13.82 2.83 6.76
N ALA A 401 -13.45 2.63 5.49
CA ALA A 401 -14.28 1.90 4.55
C ALA A 401 -14.49 0.44 4.98
N PHE A 402 -13.43 -0.22 5.45
CA PHE A 402 -13.52 -1.58 5.98
C PHE A 402 -14.34 -1.65 7.28
N SER A 403 -14.29 -0.61 8.13
CA SER A 403 -15.11 -0.53 9.34
C SER A 403 -16.61 -0.56 9.05
N ALA A 404 -17.06 -0.11 7.87
CA ALA A 404 -18.46 -0.22 7.47
C ALA A 404 -18.91 -1.70 7.33
N PHE A 405 -18.01 -2.60 6.97
CA PHE A 405 -18.29 -4.04 6.95
C PHE A 405 -18.34 -4.63 8.37
N GLU A 406 -17.50 -4.14 9.27
CA GLU A 406 -17.53 -4.50 10.69
C GLU A 406 -18.87 -4.09 11.35
N GLU A 407 -19.30 -2.85 11.11
CA GLU A 407 -20.57 -2.29 11.59
C GLU A 407 -21.78 -3.07 11.03
N ALA A 408 -21.74 -3.45 9.76
CA ALA A 408 -22.78 -4.25 9.11
C ALA A 408 -22.82 -5.71 9.63
N GLY A 409 -21.72 -6.18 10.24
CA GLY A 409 -21.57 -7.51 10.79
C GLY A 409 -20.90 -8.48 9.80
N LEU A 410 -19.59 -8.70 9.99
CA LEU A 410 -18.79 -9.56 9.11
C LEU A 410 -19.20 -11.04 9.08
N ASN A 411 -19.94 -11.51 10.08
CA ASN A 411 -20.49 -12.87 10.14
C ASN A 411 -21.86 -12.99 9.45
N ASN A 412 -22.46 -11.87 9.02
CA ASN A 412 -23.71 -11.84 8.28
C ASN A 412 -23.42 -11.75 6.79
N GLU A 413 -23.51 -12.89 6.09
CA GLU A 413 -23.18 -12.97 4.67
C GLU A 413 -24.00 -12.01 3.80
N LYS A 414 -25.28 -11.79 4.13
CA LYS A 414 -26.13 -10.85 3.41
C LYS A 414 -25.64 -9.42 3.59
N ALA A 415 -25.33 -9.01 4.81
CA ALA A 415 -24.83 -7.67 5.11
C ALA A 415 -23.46 -7.38 4.46
N VAL A 416 -22.58 -8.39 4.44
CA VAL A 416 -21.29 -8.30 3.72
C VAL A 416 -21.50 -8.12 2.22
N LYS A 417 -22.42 -8.88 1.61
CA LYS A 417 -22.75 -8.74 0.18
C LYS A 417 -23.34 -7.37 -0.13
N GLU A 418 -24.31 -6.90 0.65
CA GLU A 418 -24.95 -5.59 0.46
C GLU A 418 -23.93 -4.44 0.59
N THR A 419 -23.02 -4.53 1.55
CA THR A 419 -21.94 -3.55 1.74
C THR A 419 -20.91 -3.63 0.62
N GLY A 420 -20.56 -4.83 0.15
CA GLY A 420 -19.68 -5.05 -1.01
C GLY A 420 -20.24 -4.47 -2.31
N ILE A 421 -21.53 -4.66 -2.57
CA ILE A 421 -22.20 -4.06 -3.73
C ILE A 421 -22.22 -2.54 -3.62
N ARG A 422 -22.46 -1.98 -2.41
CA ARG A 422 -22.36 -0.53 -2.22
C ARG A 422 -20.95 -0.02 -2.52
N PHE A 423 -19.90 -0.69 -2.04
CA PHE A 423 -18.51 -0.34 -2.35
C PHE A 423 -18.21 -0.43 -3.86
N ARG A 424 -18.74 -1.45 -4.53
CA ARG A 424 -18.64 -1.61 -5.99
C ARG A 424 -19.29 -0.44 -6.73
N GLU A 425 -20.52 -0.08 -6.39
CA GLU A 425 -21.28 0.96 -7.10
C GLU A 425 -20.83 2.40 -6.77
N THR A 426 -19.96 2.58 -5.77
CA THR A 426 -19.35 3.87 -5.45
C THR A 426 -17.86 3.87 -5.77
N VAL A 427 -17.02 3.36 -4.85
CA VAL A 427 -15.55 3.46 -4.88
C VAL A 427 -14.94 2.84 -6.15
N LEU A 428 -15.49 1.71 -6.61
CA LEU A 428 -14.98 1.03 -7.81
C LEU A 428 -15.63 1.52 -9.11
N ALA A 429 -16.86 2.03 -9.06
CA ALA A 429 -17.63 2.39 -10.25
C ALA A 429 -17.37 3.82 -10.75
N LEU A 430 -17.23 4.79 -9.85
CA LEU A 430 -17.38 6.21 -10.18
C LEU A 430 -16.15 6.86 -10.83
N GLY A 431 -14.98 6.22 -10.75
CA GLY A 431 -13.72 6.75 -11.27
C GLY A 431 -13.43 8.18 -10.84
N GLY A 432 -12.74 8.96 -11.67
CA GLY A 432 -12.53 10.40 -11.47
C GLY A 432 -13.71 11.28 -11.88
N GLY A 433 -14.89 10.69 -12.11
CA GLY A 433 -16.10 11.42 -12.52
C GLY A 433 -16.80 12.14 -11.36
N LYS A 434 -16.35 11.91 -10.12
CA LYS A 434 -16.88 12.51 -8.89
C LYS A 434 -15.73 12.64 -7.88
N SER A 435 -15.73 13.70 -7.07
CA SER A 435 -14.67 13.90 -6.08
C SER A 435 -14.61 12.72 -5.10
N PRO A 436 -13.42 12.22 -4.74
CA PRO A 436 -13.25 11.04 -3.90
C PRO A 436 -13.86 11.20 -2.51
N LEU A 437 -13.86 12.42 -1.94
CA LEU A 437 -14.57 12.69 -0.68
C LEU A 437 -16.06 12.40 -0.81
N GLN A 438 -16.69 12.85 -1.89
CA GLN A 438 -18.11 12.60 -2.13
C GLN A 438 -18.37 11.11 -2.43
N VAL A 439 -17.49 10.45 -3.19
CA VAL A 439 -17.56 8.99 -3.42
C VAL A 439 -17.47 8.22 -2.10
N PHE A 440 -16.57 8.64 -1.21
CA PHE A 440 -16.42 8.06 0.12
C PHE A 440 -17.67 8.29 0.97
N ILE A 441 -18.22 9.51 1.02
CA ILE A 441 -19.46 9.82 1.73
C ILE A 441 -20.64 9.00 1.18
N ASP A 442 -20.76 8.86 -0.14
CA ASP A 442 -21.81 8.05 -0.77
C ASP A 442 -21.72 6.56 -0.34
N PHE A 443 -20.50 6.05 -0.10
CA PHE A 443 -20.29 4.71 0.43
C PHE A 443 -20.55 4.62 1.94
N ARG A 444 -19.94 5.54 2.70
CA ARG A 444 -19.78 5.47 4.16
C ARG A 444 -20.94 6.07 4.93
N GLY A 445 -21.65 7.02 4.31
CA GLY A 445 -22.71 7.83 4.91
C GLY A 445 -22.21 9.03 5.71
N ARG A 446 -20.89 9.25 5.79
CA ARG A 446 -20.24 10.34 6.53
C ARG A 446 -18.82 10.59 5.99
N GLU A 447 -18.21 11.69 6.43
CA GLU A 447 -16.78 11.97 6.21
C GLU A 447 -15.88 10.92 6.89
N PRO A 448 -14.64 10.74 6.38
CA PRO A 448 -13.70 9.75 6.93
C PRO A 448 -13.25 10.10 8.34
N SER A 449 -12.95 9.06 9.13
CA SER A 449 -12.40 9.17 10.48
C SER A 449 -11.12 8.34 10.59
N PRO A 450 -10.07 8.84 11.29
CA PRO A 450 -8.84 8.09 11.52
C PRO A 450 -8.98 7.02 12.63
N GLU A 451 -10.09 7.00 13.39
CA GLU A 451 -10.29 6.07 14.51
C GLU A 451 -10.21 4.58 14.12
N PRO A 452 -10.82 4.12 13.00
CA PRO A 452 -10.64 2.74 12.54
C PRO A 452 -9.19 2.39 12.26
N LEU A 453 -8.41 3.30 11.67
CA LEU A 453 -6.98 3.09 11.43
C LEU A 453 -6.24 2.89 12.75
N ARG A 454 -6.44 3.78 13.72
CA ARG A 454 -5.86 3.66 15.08
C ARG A 454 -6.16 2.30 15.71
N ARG A 455 -7.42 1.85 15.63
CA ARG A 455 -7.83 0.56 16.15
C ARG A 455 -7.10 -0.60 15.47
N TYR A 456 -6.94 -0.58 14.15
CA TYR A 456 -6.22 -1.65 13.44
C TYR A 456 -4.72 -1.67 13.72
N TYR A 457 -4.14 -0.52 14.07
CA TYR A 457 -2.75 -0.42 14.53
C TYR A 457 -2.59 -0.72 16.03
N GLY A 458 -3.68 -0.99 16.76
CA GLY A 458 -3.65 -1.23 18.20
C GLY A 458 -3.27 0.01 19.02
N LEU A 459 -3.53 1.21 18.49
CA LEU A 459 -3.22 2.48 19.14
C LEU A 459 -4.35 2.89 20.11
N LYS A 460 -3.99 3.66 21.15
CA LYS A 460 -4.98 4.19 22.10
C LYS A 460 -5.95 5.15 21.37
N PRO A 461 -7.24 5.19 21.76
CA PRO A 461 -8.19 6.19 21.24
C PRO A 461 -7.68 7.60 21.53
N ALA A 462 -8.04 8.59 20.69
CA ALA A 462 -7.80 9.99 21.03
C ALA A 462 -8.43 10.30 22.38
N LEU A 463 -7.67 10.97 23.27
CA LEU A 463 -8.25 11.58 24.46
C LEU A 463 -9.28 12.60 23.96
N ALA A 464 -10.55 12.40 24.31
CA ALA A 464 -11.58 13.38 24.02
C ALA A 464 -11.14 14.73 24.60
N VAL A 465 -10.92 15.71 23.73
CA VAL A 465 -10.66 17.09 24.17
C VAL A 465 -11.96 17.56 24.81
N SER A 466 -11.98 17.59 26.14
CA SER A 466 -13.10 18.05 26.96
C SER A 466 -13.28 19.56 26.88
#